data_AF-A0A522AE32-F1
#
_entry.id   AF-A0A522AE32-F1
#
_cell.length_a   1.000
_cell.length_b   1.000
_cell.length_c   1.000
_cell.angle_alpha   90.00
_cell.angle_beta   90.00
_cell.angle_gamma   90.00
#
_symmetry.space_group_name_H-M   'P 1'
#
loop_
_entity.id
_entity.type
_entity.pdbx_description
1 polymer ?
#
loop_
_entity_poly.entity_id
_entity_poly.type
_entity_poly.pdbx_seq_one_letter_code
_entity_poly.pdbx_strand_id
1 'polypeptide(L)'
;MAYPFFTPVANVQNVAISSTATITPEPNGTYYGLRLRYQRTSGTDATQAQIAADITGIRLIVDGVQQWNLTGAQLQMLNAFRNYSNIAVAAGEIPI
;
A
#
# COMPACT_ATOMS: atom_id res chain seq x y z
N MET A 1 -0.87 -23.78 -7.51
CA MET A 1 -1.32 -22.47 -8.00
C MET A 1 -0.22 -21.47 -7.70
N ALA A 2 0.47 -20.94 -8.71
CA ALA A 2 1.50 -19.93 -8.51
C ALA A 2 0.82 -18.57 -8.26
N TYR A 3 1.20 -17.87 -7.20
CA TYR A 3 0.75 -16.51 -6.95
C TYR A 3 1.19 -15.61 -8.13
N PRO A 4 0.37 -14.65 -8.58
CA PRO A 4 0.82 -13.69 -9.58
C PRO A 4 2.06 -12.98 -9.04
N PHE A 5 3.13 -12.99 -9.83
CA PHE A 5 4.39 -12.35 -9.52
C PHE A 5 4.12 -10.85 -9.32
N PHE A 6 4.40 -10.33 -8.12
CA PHE A 6 4.41 -8.89 -7.89
C PHE A 6 5.62 -8.30 -8.61
N THR A 7 5.39 -7.40 -9.56
CA THR A 7 6.47 -6.62 -10.15
C THR A 7 6.79 -5.46 -9.19
N PRO A 8 8.01 -5.38 -8.64
CA PRO A 8 8.40 -4.24 -7.83
C PRO A 8 8.32 -2.98 -8.67
N VAL A 9 7.62 -1.96 -8.15
CA VAL A 9 7.68 -0.62 -8.72
C VAL A 9 8.94 0.06 -8.18
N ALA A 10 9.53 0.97 -8.95
CA ALA A 10 10.71 1.74 -8.51
C ALA A 10 10.51 2.33 -7.10
N ASN A 11 11.61 2.43 -6.34
CA ASN A 11 11.58 2.97 -4.98
C ASN A 11 10.85 4.31 -4.94
N VAL A 12 9.89 4.41 -4.02
CA VAL A 12 9.11 5.63 -3.82
C VAL A 12 10.02 6.71 -3.26
N GLN A 13 10.12 7.84 -3.96
CA GLN A 13 10.95 8.96 -3.53
C GLN A 13 10.21 9.86 -2.52
N ASN A 14 10.98 10.65 -1.77
CA ASN A 14 10.48 11.65 -0.83
C ASN A 14 9.58 11.10 0.28
N VAL A 15 9.84 9.86 0.73
CA VAL A 15 9.14 9.28 1.89
C VAL A 15 9.74 9.87 3.17
N ALA A 16 9.08 10.89 3.73
CA ALA A 16 9.45 11.54 4.98
C ALA A 16 8.22 11.77 5.89
N ILE A 17 8.47 12.13 7.15
CA ILE A 17 7.40 12.48 8.10
C ILE A 17 6.59 13.65 7.53
N SER A 18 5.25 13.55 7.62
CA SER A 18 4.31 14.58 7.14
C SER A 18 4.41 14.91 5.65
N SER A 19 5.01 14.03 4.85
CA SER A 19 5.10 14.18 3.40
C SER A 19 4.00 13.38 2.68
N THR A 20 3.73 13.76 1.43
CA THR A 20 2.96 12.92 0.50
C THR A 20 3.92 12.27 -0.49
N ALA A 21 3.91 10.94 -0.51
CA ALA A 21 4.60 10.17 -1.53
C ALA A 21 3.62 9.80 -2.66
N THR A 22 4.09 9.81 -3.91
CA THR A 22 3.27 9.45 -5.08
C THR A 22 3.94 8.33 -5.84
N ILE A 23 3.15 7.31 -6.21
CA ILE A 23 3.57 6.20 -7.03
C ILE A 23 2.76 6.29 -8.32
N THR A 24 3.45 6.39 -9.44
CA THR A 24 2.84 6.35 -10.77
C THR A 24 3.25 5.04 -11.42
N PRO A 25 2.35 4.05 -11.53
CA PRO A 25 2.63 2.81 -12.23
C PRO A 25 2.97 3.10 -13.71
N GLU A 26 3.80 2.26 -14.31
CA GLU A 26 4.06 2.38 -15.75
C GLU A 26 2.78 2.14 -16.56
N PRO A 27 2.54 2.88 -17.66
CA PRO A 27 1.28 2.80 -18.41
C PRO A 27 1.13 1.51 -19.24
N ASN A 28 2.10 0.61 -19.20
CA ASN A 28 2.21 -0.59 -20.03
C ASN A 28 1.59 -1.83 -19.36
N GLY A 29 0.31 -1.78 -18.99
CA GLY A 29 -0.41 -2.99 -18.57
C GLY A 29 -1.66 -2.76 -17.75
N THR A 30 -2.32 -3.88 -17.43
CA THR A 30 -3.46 -3.91 -16.50
C THR A 30 -2.97 -4.33 -15.12
N TYR A 31 -3.18 -3.47 -14.13
CA TYR A 31 -2.89 -3.76 -12.73
C TYR A 31 -4.14 -4.30 -12.03
N TYR A 32 -4.07 -5.54 -11.54
CA TYR A 32 -5.20 -6.21 -10.85
C TYR A 32 -5.25 -5.95 -9.34
N GLY A 33 -4.20 -5.35 -8.79
CA GLY A 33 -4.10 -4.99 -7.38
C GLY A 33 -2.76 -4.33 -7.08
N LEU A 34 -2.69 -3.61 -5.97
CA LEU A 34 -1.47 -2.97 -5.51
C LEU A 34 -1.12 -3.51 -4.12
N ARG A 35 0.19 -3.58 -3.84
CA ARG A 35 0.69 -3.83 -2.49
C ARG A 35 1.71 -2.77 -2.13
N LEU A 36 1.51 -2.14 -0.99
CA LEU A 36 2.49 -1.26 -0.38
C LEU A 36 3.32 -2.07 0.60
N ARG A 37 4.64 -2.00 0.50
CA ARG A 37 5.55 -2.42 1.58
C ARG A 37 6.06 -1.18 2.31
N TYR A 38 5.80 -1.11 3.61
CA TYR A 38 6.22 -0.01 4.48
C TYR A 38 7.27 -0.49 5.48
N GLN A 39 8.45 0.12 5.40
CA GLN A 39 9.58 -0.14 6.28
C GLN A 39 9.93 1.13 7.03
N ARG A 40 10.31 1.00 8.30
CA ARG A 40 10.84 2.12 9.08
C ARG A 40 12.30 2.38 8.68
N THR A 41 12.85 3.51 9.14
CA THR A 41 14.22 3.98 8.83
C THR A 41 15.33 2.97 9.14
N SER A 42 15.07 1.96 9.97
CA SER A 42 15.98 0.85 10.26
C SER A 42 15.95 -0.30 9.23
N GLY A 43 15.15 -0.19 8.16
CA GLY A 43 14.89 -1.28 7.21
C GLY A 43 13.98 -2.39 7.78
N THR A 44 13.43 -2.17 8.98
CA THR A 44 12.51 -3.10 9.63
C THR A 44 11.10 -2.90 9.10
N ASP A 45 10.44 -3.99 8.70
CA ASP A 45 9.04 -3.96 8.30
C ASP A 45 8.17 -3.44 9.45
N ALA A 46 7.31 -2.46 9.15
CA ALA A 46 6.47 -1.84 10.15
C ALA A 46 5.34 -2.78 10.61
N THR A 47 4.95 -2.67 11.88
CA THR A 47 3.76 -3.38 12.38
C THR A 47 2.48 -2.77 11.80
N GLN A 48 1.38 -3.53 11.81
CA GLN A 48 0.08 -3.00 11.42
C GLN A 48 -0.30 -1.76 12.23
N ALA A 49 -0.14 -1.79 13.56
CA ALA A 49 -0.45 -0.62 14.39
C ALA A 49 0.37 0.63 13.99
N GLN A 50 1.64 0.46 13.65
CA GLN A 50 2.49 1.57 13.18
C GLN A 50 2.01 2.11 11.84
N ILE A 51 1.72 1.23 10.88
CA ILE A 51 1.18 1.61 9.57
C ILE A 51 -0.12 2.42 9.70
N ALA A 52 -1.04 1.97 10.56
CA ALA A 52 -2.33 2.64 10.75
C ALA A 52 -2.18 4.04 11.35
N ALA A 53 -1.16 4.24 12.18
CA ALA A 53 -0.86 5.52 12.81
C ALA A 53 -0.07 6.46 11.89
N ASP A 54 0.93 5.93 11.17
CA ASP A 54 1.88 6.70 10.37
C ASP A 54 1.28 7.12 9.01
N ILE A 55 0.40 6.30 8.41
CA ILE A 55 -0.24 6.60 7.13
C ILE A 55 -1.60 7.27 7.36
N THR A 56 -1.63 8.59 7.23
CA THR A 56 -2.85 9.39 7.44
C THR A 56 -3.80 9.39 6.25
N GLY A 57 -3.33 9.05 5.04
CA GLY A 57 -4.16 9.01 3.85
C GLY A 57 -3.53 8.27 2.67
N ILE A 58 -4.34 7.48 1.98
CA ILE A 58 -4.03 6.76 0.75
C ILE A 58 -5.11 7.13 -0.26
N ARG A 59 -4.66 7.63 -1.42
CA ARG A 59 -5.54 8.05 -2.52
C ARG A 59 -5.22 7.25 -3.76
N LEU A 60 -6.25 6.65 -4.36
CA LEU A 60 -6.16 6.07 -5.69
C LEU A 60 -6.75 7.05 -6.68
N ILE A 61 -5.93 7.53 -7.62
CA ILE A 61 -6.34 8.46 -8.67
C ILE A 61 -6.19 7.73 -10.01
N VAL A 62 -7.27 7.64 -10.77
CA VAL A 62 -7.30 7.05 -12.12
C VAL A 62 -7.84 8.11 -13.05
N ASP A 63 -7.07 8.45 -14.10
CA ASP A 63 -7.43 9.48 -15.08
C ASP A 63 -7.81 10.83 -14.45
N GLY A 64 -7.10 11.23 -13.39
CA GLY A 64 -7.35 12.47 -12.65
C GLY A 64 -8.56 12.42 -11.69
N VAL A 65 -9.30 11.31 -11.67
CA VAL A 65 -10.44 11.11 -10.78
C VAL A 65 -10.02 10.31 -9.55
N GLN A 66 -10.31 10.86 -8.37
CA GLN A 66 -10.09 10.15 -7.10
C GLN A 66 -11.12 9.02 -6.97
N GLN A 67 -10.65 7.78 -7.09
CA GLN A 67 -11.47 6.58 -6.89
C GLN A 67 -11.62 6.31 -5.39
N TRP A 68 -10.50 6.26 -4.66
CA TRP A 68 -10.48 5.95 -3.22
C TRP A 68 -9.76 7.04 -2.42
N ASN A 69 -10.19 7.19 -1.16
CA ASN A 69 -9.53 8.00 -0.15
C ASN A 69 -9.74 7.35 1.22
N LEU A 70 -8.70 6.67 1.72
CA LEU A 70 -8.75 5.90 2.96
C LEU A 70 -7.59 6.29 3.86
N THR A 71 -7.79 6.32 5.17
CA THR A 71 -6.69 6.36 6.13
C THR A 71 -6.04 4.99 6.26
N GLY A 72 -4.82 4.91 6.81
CA GLY A 72 -4.16 3.63 7.08
C GLY A 72 -5.01 2.70 7.97
N ALA A 73 -5.69 3.27 8.97
CA ALA A 73 -6.62 2.53 9.83
C ALA A 73 -7.84 1.99 9.05
N GLN A 74 -8.45 2.81 8.19
CA GLN A 74 -9.59 2.39 7.36
C GLN A 74 -9.21 1.29 6.37
N LEU A 75 -8.02 1.38 5.79
CA LEU A 75 -7.51 0.36 4.89
C LEU A 75 -7.28 -0.98 5.61
N GLN A 76 -6.81 -0.95 6.85
CA GLN A 76 -6.72 -2.17 7.66
C GLN A 76 -8.07 -2.79 7.96
N MET A 77 -9.07 -1.98 8.31
CA MET A 77 -10.43 -2.46 8.51
C MET A 77 -11.00 -3.09 7.23
N LEU A 78 -10.78 -2.45 6.07
CA LEU A 78 -11.19 -2.98 4.77
C LEU A 78 -10.52 -4.32 4.48
N ASN A 79 -9.23 -4.44 4.80
CA ASN A 79 -8.47 -5.67 4.58
C ASN A 79 -8.91 -6.81 5.50
N ALA A 80 -9.23 -6.51 6.75
CA ALA A 80 -9.82 -7.46 7.69
C ALA A 80 -11.22 -7.91 7.21
N PHE A 81 -12.05 -6.98 6.74
CA PHE A 81 -13.40 -7.26 6.26
C PHE A 81 -13.42 -8.10 4.97
N ARG A 82 -12.55 -7.78 4.01
CA ARG A 82 -12.42 -8.53 2.75
C ARG A 82 -11.74 -9.89 2.90
N ASN A 83 -11.42 -10.28 4.13
CA ASN A 83 -10.70 -11.51 4.44
C ASN A 83 -9.37 -11.64 3.68
N TYR A 84 -8.71 -10.50 3.40
CA TYR A 84 -7.34 -10.51 2.89
C TYR A 84 -6.36 -11.11 3.91
N SER A 85 -6.79 -11.37 5.13
CA SER A 85 -6.14 -12.22 6.14
C SER A 85 -5.74 -13.62 5.63
N ASN A 86 -6.44 -14.15 4.61
CA ASN A 86 -6.11 -15.44 3.96
C ASN A 86 -5.11 -15.31 2.80
N ILE A 87 -4.79 -14.09 2.37
CA ILE A 87 -3.58 -13.81 1.63
C ILE A 87 -2.53 -13.58 2.71
N ALA A 88 -1.45 -14.35 2.76
CA ALA A 88 -0.40 -14.11 3.76
C ALA A 88 0.15 -12.68 3.60
N VAL A 89 -0.38 -11.73 4.39
CA VAL A 89 0.10 -10.35 4.45
C VAL A 89 1.25 -10.37 5.43
N ALA A 90 2.47 -10.27 4.90
CA ALA A 90 3.66 -10.19 5.73
C ALA A 90 3.66 -8.88 6.54
N ALA A 91 4.46 -8.81 7.61
CA ALA A 91 4.70 -7.55 8.29
C ALA A 91 5.18 -6.49 7.28
N GLY A 92 4.76 -5.24 7.46
CA GLY A 92 5.07 -4.17 6.53
C GLY A 92 4.23 -4.16 5.25
N GLU A 93 3.51 -5.23 4.89
CA GLU A 93 2.69 -5.25 3.68
C GLU A 93 1.27 -4.74 3.90
N ILE A 94 0.75 -4.00 2.92
CA ILE A 94 -0.61 -3.50 2.88
C ILE A 94 -1.17 -3.77 1.47
N PRO A 95 -2.16 -4.67 1.31
CA PRO A 95 -2.91 -4.77 0.07
C PRO A 95 -3.83 -3.55 -0.11
N ILE A 96 -3.86 -3.03 -1.34
CA ILE A 96 -4.68 -1.90 -1.80
C ILE A 96 -5.50 -2.40 -2.99
#